data_AF-A0A7S7U8H0-F1
#
_entry.id   AF-A0A7S7U8H0-F1
#
_cell.length_a   1.000
_cell.length_b   1.000
_cell.length_c   1.000
_cell.angle_alpha   90.00
_cell.angle_beta   90.00
_cell.angle_gamma   90.00
#
_symmetry.space_group_name_H-M   'P 1'
#
loop_
_entity.id
_entity.type
_entity.pdbx_description
1 polymer ?
#
loop_
_entity_poly.entity_id
_entity_poly.type
_entity_poly.pdbx_seq_one_letter_code
_entity_poly.pdbx_strand_id
1 'polypeptide(L)'
;MLPQFGTAVRKNKGLNGSLIAETVGTAPEKATVDAAWLVLEAANDLGDHAAIEACRRVIDAELNGTVAASADTDLVLGYFR
;
A
#
# COMPACT_ATOMS: atom_id res chain seq x y z
N MET A 1 -34.26 -36.10 -18.96
CA MET A 1 -33.48 -36.26 -17.71
C MET A 1 -32.04 -35.88 -17.99
N LEU A 2 -31.63 -34.66 -17.65
CA LEU A 2 -30.23 -34.22 -17.70
C LEU A 2 -29.67 -34.19 -16.27
N PRO A 3 -28.46 -34.72 -16.00
CA PRO A 3 -27.84 -34.61 -14.69
C PRO A 3 -27.40 -33.16 -14.44
N GLN A 4 -27.89 -32.57 -13.34
CA GLN A 4 -27.44 -31.26 -12.86
C GLN A 4 -26.04 -31.43 -12.24
N PHE A 5 -25.02 -30.97 -12.96
CA PHE A 5 -23.67 -30.83 -12.41
C PHE A 5 -23.71 -29.82 -11.25
N GLY A 6 -23.35 -30.31 -10.06
CA GLY A 6 -23.26 -29.51 -8.84
C GLY A 6 -22.31 -28.33 -9.04
N THR A 7 -22.85 -27.13 -8.88
CA THR A 7 -22.12 -25.86 -8.97
C THR A 7 -21.20 -25.73 -7.75
N ALA A 8 -19.89 -25.88 -7.95
CA ALA A 8 -18.90 -25.65 -6.91
C ALA A 8 -18.90 -24.17 -6.50
N VAL A 9 -19.39 -23.86 -5.30
CA VAL A 9 -19.31 -22.50 -4.72
C VAL A 9 -17.90 -22.28 -4.18
N ARG A 10 -17.06 -21.58 -4.95
CA ARG A 10 -15.73 -21.17 -4.52
C ARG A 10 -15.89 -19.86 -3.73
N LYS A 11 -15.90 -19.94 -2.40
CA LYS A 11 -15.98 -18.79 -1.49
C LYS A 11 -14.60 -18.14 -1.38
N ASN A 12 -14.35 -17.10 -2.16
CA ASN A 12 -13.13 -16.29 -2.13
C ASN A 12 -13.17 -15.27 -0.98
N LYS A 13 -12.85 -15.72 0.23
CA LYS A 13 -12.59 -14.82 1.36
C LYS A 13 -11.08 -14.59 1.47
N GLY A 14 -10.64 -13.38 1.18
CA GLY A 14 -9.29 -12.91 1.46
C GLY A 14 -8.81 -11.90 0.43
N LEU A 15 -9.24 -10.64 0.58
CA LEU A 15 -8.55 -9.50 0.00
C LEU A 15 -7.20 -9.41 0.72
N ASN A 16 -6.18 -10.09 0.22
CA ASN A 16 -4.81 -9.95 0.70
C ASN A 16 -3.91 -9.76 -0.53
N GLY A 17 -3.37 -8.55 -0.66
CA GLY A 17 -2.18 -8.28 -1.47
C GLY A 17 -2.38 -7.96 -2.95
N SER A 18 -3.54 -7.48 -3.39
CA SER A 18 -3.69 -7.00 -4.78
C SER A 18 -3.22 -5.55 -4.93
N LEU A 19 -1.89 -5.33 -4.90
CA LEU A 19 -1.25 -4.16 -5.51
C LEU A 19 0.29 -4.26 -5.52
N ILE A 20 0.85 -5.40 -5.93
CA ILE A 20 2.29 -5.46 -6.24
C ILE A 20 2.54 -6.15 -7.57
N ALA A 21 1.93 -5.63 -8.63
CA ALA A 21 2.48 -5.80 -9.96
C ALA A 21 1.96 -4.65 -10.82
N GLU A 22 2.89 -4.02 -11.53
CA GLU A 22 2.63 -3.10 -12.65
C GLU A 22 2.33 -1.64 -12.27
N THR A 23 3.38 -0.90 -11.90
CA THR A 23 3.61 0.47 -12.43
C THR A 23 5.10 0.80 -12.35
N VAL A 24 5.86 0.34 -13.34
CA VAL A 24 7.06 1.06 -13.79
C VAL A 24 6.53 2.26 -14.59
N GLY A 25 6.25 3.36 -13.89
CA GLY A 25 5.61 4.55 -14.45
C GLY A 25 6.05 5.80 -13.70
N THR A 26 7.22 6.31 -14.12
CA THR A 26 7.83 7.63 -13.94
C THR A 26 6.97 8.76 -13.35
N ALA A 27 6.76 8.77 -12.03
CA ALA A 27 6.50 9.97 -11.25
C ALA A 27 7.15 9.79 -9.86
N PRO A 28 7.96 10.76 -9.37
CA PRO A 28 8.60 10.65 -8.05
C PRO A 28 7.57 10.49 -6.91
N GLU A 29 6.39 11.09 -7.08
CA GLU A 29 5.23 10.95 -6.21
C GLU A 29 4.74 9.49 -6.08
N LYS A 30 4.58 8.77 -7.20
CA LYS A 30 4.17 7.35 -7.17
C LYS A 30 5.20 6.45 -6.50
N ALA A 31 6.49 6.68 -6.78
CA ALA A 31 7.57 5.94 -6.12
C ALA A 31 7.59 6.19 -4.60
N THR A 32 7.22 7.40 -4.17
CA THR A 32 7.11 7.75 -2.75
C THR A 32 5.95 7.01 -2.07
N VAL A 33 4.79 6.89 -2.74
CA VAL A 33 3.66 6.10 -2.23
C VAL A 33 4.01 4.63 -2.10
N ASP A 34 4.63 4.05 -3.13
CA ASP A 34 5.04 2.64 -3.09
C ASP A 34 6.03 2.38 -1.95
N ALA A 35 6.98 3.29 -1.72
CA ALA A 35 7.86 3.24 -0.57
C ALA A 35 7.09 3.39 0.76
N ALA A 36 6.09 4.27 0.84
CA ALA A 36 5.28 4.48 2.05
C ALA A 36 4.51 3.21 2.44
N TRP A 37 4.02 2.41 1.48
CA TRP A 37 3.40 1.12 1.76
C TRP A 37 4.38 0.12 2.35
N LEU A 38 5.60 0.03 1.82
CA LEU A 38 6.65 -0.84 2.34
C LEU A 38 7.10 -0.42 3.75
N VAL A 39 7.31 0.88 3.95
CA VAL A 39 7.70 1.45 5.26
C VAL A 39 6.58 1.27 6.27
N LEU A 40 5.32 1.45 5.88
CA LEU A 40 4.17 1.24 6.76
C LEU A 40 4.13 -0.19 7.32
N GLU A 41 4.38 -1.19 6.48
CA GLU A 41 4.45 -2.59 6.93
C GLU A 41 5.62 -2.81 7.90
N ALA A 42 6.82 -2.35 7.55
CA ALA A 42 7.99 -2.46 8.42
C ALA A 42 7.83 -1.70 9.76
N ALA A 43 7.18 -0.54 9.73
CA ALA A 43 6.90 0.25 10.93
C ALA A 43 5.83 -0.41 11.80
N ASN A 44 4.84 -1.08 11.21
CA ASN A 44 3.87 -1.90 11.95
C ASN A 44 4.53 -3.11 12.62
N ASP A 45 5.45 -3.77 11.95
CA ASP A 45 6.21 -4.90 12.51
C ASP A 45 7.13 -4.45 13.67
N LEU A 46 7.71 -3.26 13.57
CA LEU A 46 8.57 -2.67 14.61
C LEU A 46 7.78 -2.02 15.76
N GLY A 47 6.54 -1.59 15.50
CA GLY A 47 5.74 -0.79 16.42
C GLY A 47 6.08 0.71 16.43
N ASP A 48 6.67 1.25 15.35
CA ASP A 48 6.96 2.67 15.22
C ASP A 48 5.72 3.46 14.80
N HIS A 49 4.96 3.91 15.80
CA HIS A 49 3.75 4.70 15.59
C HIS A 49 4.00 6.05 14.90
N ALA A 50 5.19 6.64 15.05
CA ALA A 50 5.50 7.92 14.41
C ALA A 50 5.67 7.74 12.89
N ALA A 51 6.38 6.68 12.48
CA ALA A 51 6.52 6.32 11.07
C ALA A 51 5.20 5.86 10.44
N ILE A 52 4.39 5.06 11.16
CA ILE A 52 3.06 4.63 10.71
C ILE A 52 2.15 5.82 10.36
N GLU A 53 2.11 6.82 11.24
CA GLU A 53 1.29 8.02 11.03
C GLU A 53 1.84 8.93 9.92
N ALA A 54 3.16 8.96 9.70
CA ALA A 54 3.77 9.66 8.57
C ALA A 54 3.43 8.97 7.24
N CYS A 55 3.60 7.64 7.15
CA CYS A 55 3.26 6.87 5.95
C CYS A 55 1.78 7.00 5.59
N ARG A 56 0.88 6.92 6.57
CA ARG A 56 -0.56 7.13 6.34
C ARG A 56 -0.85 8.51 5.76
N ARG A 57 -0.18 9.57 6.23
CA ARG A 57 -0.34 10.93 5.69
C ARG A 57 0.18 11.06 4.26
N VAL A 58 1.29 10.40 3.91
CA VAL A 58 1.83 10.37 2.55
C VAL A 58 0.86 9.67 1.60
N ILE A 59 0.37 8.50 1.98
CA ILE A 59 -0.59 7.71 1.18
C ILE A 59 -1.93 8.47 1.04
N ASP A 60 -2.43 9.04 2.13
CA ASP A 60 -3.68 9.81 2.11
C ASP A 60 -3.58 11.06 1.24
N ALA A 61 -2.47 11.79 1.32
CA ALA A 61 -2.25 12.96 0.46
C ALA A 61 -2.34 12.57 -1.02
N GLU A 62 -1.66 11.49 -1.40
CA GLU A 62 -1.61 10.99 -2.78
C GLU A 62 -2.95 10.41 -3.26
N LEU A 63 -3.70 9.73 -2.40
CA LEU A 63 -5.06 9.28 -2.68
C LEU A 63 -6.04 10.45 -2.87
N ASN A 64 -5.83 11.55 -2.13
CA ASN A 64 -6.59 12.79 -2.27
C ASN A 64 -6.09 13.68 -3.43
N GLY A 65 -5.02 13.30 -4.13
CA GLY A 65 -4.40 14.12 -5.19
C GLY A 65 -3.76 15.40 -4.68
N THR A 66 -3.35 15.42 -3.41
CA THR A 66 -2.64 16.49 -2.73
C THR A 66 -1.19 16.10 -2.49
N VAL A 67 -0.33 17.08 -2.21
CA VAL A 67 1.09 16.84 -1.96
C VAL A 67 1.33 16.55 -0.49
N ALA A 68 1.97 15.41 -0.19
CA ALA A 68 2.37 15.05 1.16
C ALA A 68 3.39 16.05 1.73
N ALA A 69 3.40 16.21 3.07
CA ALA A 69 4.38 17.08 3.69
C ALA A 69 5.80 16.57 3.43
N SER A 70 6.71 17.46 3.05
CA SER A 70 8.10 17.10 2.70
C SER A 70 8.83 16.36 3.82
N ALA A 71 8.49 16.64 5.09
CA ALA A 71 9.02 15.92 6.24
C ALA A 71 8.54 14.46 6.31
N ASP A 72 7.28 14.21 5.98
CA ASP A 72 6.72 12.85 5.97
C ASP A 72 7.29 12.06 4.77
N THR A 73 7.45 12.72 3.62
CA THR A 73 8.09 12.14 2.42
C THR A 73 9.57 11.79 2.67
N ASP A 74 10.35 12.68 3.28
CA ASP A 74 11.76 12.43 3.58
C ASP A 74 11.93 11.31 4.62
N LEU A 75 11.02 11.21 5.59
CA LEU A 75 10.99 10.10 6.54
C LEU A 75 10.77 8.77 5.82
N VAL A 76 9.78 8.68 4.92
CA VAL A 76 9.51 7.47 4.12
C VAL A 76 10.71 7.10 3.24
N LEU A 77 11.28 8.07 2.53
CA LEU A 77 12.43 7.84 1.65
C LEU A 77 13.73 7.55 2.42
N GLY A 78 13.81 7.97 3.68
CA GLY A 78 14.96 7.78 4.57
C GLY A 78 14.85 6.57 5.49
N TYR A 79 13.67 5.95 5.65
CA TYR A 79 13.44 4.94 6.69
C TYR A 79 14.34 3.70 6.59
N PHE A 80 14.68 3.27 5.37
CA PHE A 80 15.54 2.11 5.11
C PHE A 80 16.99 2.46 4.77
N ARG A 81 17.38 3.74 4.88
CA ARG A 81 18.69 4.24 4.47
C ARG A 81 19.65 4.33 5.65
#